data_AF-A0A530GUE3-F1
#
_entry.id   AF-A0A530GUE3-F1
#
_cell.length_a   1.000
_cell.length_b   1.000
_cell.length_c   1.000
_cell.angle_alpha   90.00
_cell.angle_beta   90.00
_cell.angle_gamma   90.00
#
_symmetry.space_group_name_H-M   'P 1'
#
loop_
_entity.id
_entity.type
_entity.pdbx_description
1 polymer ?
#
loop_
_entity_poly.entity_id
_entity_poly.type
_entity_poly.pdbx_seq_one_letter_code
_entity_poly.pdbx_strand_id
1 'polypeptide(L)'
;VDVIVPKTGVVAGVYVQAISAFAPHPNAAKLWMEYLYSDEGQIGWLKGYCHPIRFNDLAKNDKIPADVLAKLPPAESYASAVFPTLDEQGKAKETITKNWDAIVGANVK
;
A
#
# COMPACT_ATOMS: atom_id res chain seq x y z
N VAL A 1 -2.57 5.96 21.44
CA VAL A 1 -3.29 5.05 20.53
C VAL A 1 -2.29 3.99 20.13
N ASP A 2 -2.62 2.72 20.34
CA ASP A 2 -1.71 1.62 20.06
C ASP A 2 -1.98 1.06 18.66
N VAL A 3 -0.92 0.77 17.92
CA VAL A 3 -0.99 0.14 16.60
C VAL A 3 -0.59 -1.33 16.77
N ILE A 4 -1.52 -2.24 16.47
CA ILE A 4 -1.33 -3.68 16.66
C ILE A 4 -1.51 -4.40 15.33
N VAL A 5 -0.49 -5.17 14.93
CA VAL A 5 -0.58 -6.07 13.78
C VAL A 5 -1.06 -7.46 14.27
N PRO A 6 -2.17 -8.01 13.73
CA PRO A 6 -2.69 -9.30 14.15
C PRO A 6 -1.72 -10.46 13.87
N LYS A 7 -1.56 -11.39 14.81
CA LYS A 7 -0.69 -12.56 14.66
C LYS A 7 -1.27 -13.65 13.76
N THR A 8 -2.59 -13.69 13.61
CA THR A 8 -3.31 -14.78 12.94
C THR A 8 -3.49 -14.58 11.44
N GLY A 9 -3.17 -13.38 10.92
CA GLY A 9 -3.28 -13.08 9.51
C GLY A 9 -3.02 -11.61 9.22
N VAL A 10 -2.17 -11.37 8.23
CA VAL A 10 -1.88 -10.03 7.70
C VAL A 10 -2.08 -10.11 6.19
N VAL A 11 -3.02 -9.33 5.68
CA VAL A 11 -3.26 -9.22 4.24
C VAL A 11 -2.61 -7.93 3.77
N ALA A 12 -1.72 -8.05 2.79
CA ALA A 12 -1.14 -6.91 2.10
C ALA A 12 -1.84 -6.68 0.76
N GLY A 13 -1.90 -5.42 0.37
CA GLY A 13 -2.37 -4.97 -0.92
C GLY A 13 -1.46 -3.87 -1.45
N VAL A 14 -1.49 -3.68 -2.78
CA VAL A 14 -0.77 -2.60 -3.44
C VAL A 14 -1.76 -1.55 -3.91
N TYR A 15 -1.40 -0.28 -3.72
CA TYR A 15 -2.05 0.82 -4.43
C TYR A 15 -1.32 1.02 -5.76
N VAL A 16 -2.07 0.96 -6.85
CA VAL A 16 -1.53 1.16 -8.20
C VAL A 16 -1.88 2.57 -8.65
N GLN A 17 -0.86 3.32 -9.06
CA GLN A 17 -1.04 4.62 -9.70
C GLN A 17 -1.09 4.44 -11.22
N ALA A 18 -2.00 5.15 -11.87
CA ALA A 18 -2.15 5.13 -13.32
C ALA A 18 -2.38 6.54 -13.86
N ILE A 19 -1.95 6.77 -15.10
CA ILE A 19 -2.23 8.01 -15.82
C ILE A 19 -3.45 7.76 -16.72
N SER A 20 -4.49 8.57 -16.54
CA SER A 20 -5.68 8.50 -17.40
C SER A 20 -5.30 8.76 -18.87
N ALA A 21 -5.81 7.92 -19.77
CA ALA A 21 -5.70 8.16 -21.22
C ALA A 21 -6.34 9.48 -21.67
N PHE A 22 -7.21 10.06 -20.83
CA PHE A 22 -7.93 11.31 -21.07
C PHE A 22 -7.43 12.44 -20.16
N ALA A 23 -6.25 12.32 -19.56
CA ALA A 23 -5.72 13.36 -18.68
C ALA A 23 -5.60 14.70 -19.43
N PRO A 24 -6.15 15.81 -18.91
CA PRO A 24 -6.04 17.13 -19.56
C PRO A 24 -4.60 17.65 -19.55
N HIS A 25 -3.77 17.14 -18.63
CA HIS A 25 -2.35 17.48 -18.49
C HIS A 25 -1.50 16.19 -18.40
N PRO A 26 -1.34 15.44 -19.51
CA PRO A 26 -0.71 14.12 -19.48
C PRO A 26 0.78 14.20 -19.12
N ASN A 27 1.48 15.27 -19.50
CA ASN A 27 2.89 15.45 -19.15
C ASN A 27 3.07 15.81 -17.66
N ALA A 28 2.15 16.58 -17.08
CA ALA A 28 2.17 16.85 -15.64
C ALA A 28 1.90 15.57 -14.84
N ALA A 29 0.95 14.73 -15.30
CA ALA A 29 0.69 13.43 -14.68
C ALA A 29 1.90 12.49 -14.77
N LYS A 30 2.62 12.48 -15.90
CA LYS A 30 3.89 11.72 -16.05
C LYS A 30 4.97 12.23 -15.12
N LEU A 31 5.16 13.55 -15.04
CA LEU A 31 6.12 14.16 -14.11
C LEU A 31 5.79 13.84 -12.66
N TRP A 32 4.50 13.83 -12.31
CA TRP A 32 4.05 13.43 -10.98
C TRP A 32 4.37 11.96 -10.68
N MET A 33 4.20 11.06 -11.65
CA MET A 33 4.62 9.66 -11.48
C MET A 33 6.13 9.54 -11.28
N GLU A 34 6.93 10.26 -12.07
CA GLU A 34 8.38 10.29 -11.88
C GLU A 34 8.76 10.75 -10.46
N TYR A 35 8.12 11.82 -9.97
CA TYR A 35 8.32 12.30 -8.61
C TYR A 35 7.94 11.25 -7.55
N LEU A 36 6.76 10.63 -7.66
CA LEU A 36 6.31 9.63 -6.69
C LEU A 36 7.27 8.44 -6.57
N TYR A 37 7.94 8.06 -7.67
CA TYR A 37 8.91 6.97 -7.70
C TYR A 37 10.36 7.42 -7.47
N SER A 38 10.63 8.72 -7.35
CA SER A 38 11.94 9.24 -6.95
C SER A 38 12.26 8.88 -5.49
N ASP A 39 13.52 9.06 -5.08
CA ASP A 39 13.91 8.84 -3.68
C ASP A 39 13.13 9.76 -2.73
N GLU A 40 12.93 11.02 -3.13
CA GLU A 40 12.17 12.00 -2.35
C GLU A 40 10.71 11.56 -2.15
N GLY A 41 10.03 11.17 -3.23
CA GLY A 41 8.64 10.72 -3.17
C GLY A 41 8.48 9.44 -2.33
N GLN A 42 9.40 8.49 -2.49
CA GLN A 42 9.38 7.23 -1.73
C GLN A 42 9.69 7.46 -0.23
N ILE A 43 10.62 8.35 0.12
CA ILE A 43 10.85 8.77 1.50
C ILE A 43 9.63 9.53 2.05
N GLY A 44 8.94 10.31 1.22
CA GLY A 44 7.68 10.96 1.55
C GLY A 44 6.61 9.95 1.99
N TRP A 45 6.42 8.87 1.22
CA TRP A 45 5.52 7.78 1.61
C TRP A 45 5.94 7.10 2.92
N LEU A 46 7.24 6.90 3.12
CA LEU A 46 7.77 6.30 4.34
C LEU A 46 7.49 7.15 5.58
N LYS A 47 7.61 8.48 5.47
CA LYS A 47 7.22 9.43 6.53
C LYS A 47 5.72 9.38 6.83
N GLY A 48 4.91 8.99 5.85
CA GLY A 48 3.49 8.69 6.00
C GLY A 48 3.19 7.28 6.52
N TYR A 49 4.19 6.53 7.00
CA TYR A 49 4.08 5.16 7.51
C TYR A 49 3.70 4.10 6.46
N CYS A 50 3.82 4.42 5.17
CA CYS A 50 3.66 3.44 4.10
C CYS A 50 4.92 2.57 3.95
N HIS A 51 4.78 1.38 3.35
CA HIS A 51 5.92 0.60 2.85
C HIS A 51 6.08 0.85 1.34
N PRO A 52 6.99 1.75 0.91
CA PRO A 52 7.12 2.14 -0.49
C PRO A 52 7.74 1.01 -1.32
N ILE A 53 7.39 0.95 -2.62
CA ILE A 53 7.83 -0.13 -3.52
C ILE A 53 9.36 -0.19 -3.70
N ARG A 54 10.03 0.96 -3.60
CA ARG A 54 11.49 1.06 -3.67
C ARG A 54 12.18 0.95 -2.30
N PHE A 55 11.48 0.56 -1.22
CA PHE A 55 12.04 0.50 0.13
C PHE A 55 13.37 -0.28 0.18
N ASN A 56 13.41 -1.49 -0.40
CA ASN A 56 14.62 -2.32 -0.38
C ASN A 56 15.79 -1.68 -1.12
N ASP A 57 15.53 -0.96 -2.21
CA ASP A 57 16.56 -0.21 -2.95
C ASP A 57 17.07 0.98 -2.12
N LEU A 58 16.17 1.74 -1.48
CA LEU A 58 16.56 2.84 -0.60
C LEU A 58 17.37 2.35 0.61
N ALA A 59 16.96 1.23 1.23
CA ALA A 59 17.64 0.62 2.36
C ALA A 59 19.04 0.13 1.97
N LYS A 60 19.16 -0.56 0.83
CA LYS A 60 20.44 -1.06 0.31
C LYS A 60 21.44 0.08 0.01
N ASN A 61 20.95 1.25 -0.38
CA ASN A 61 21.77 2.41 -0.71
C ASN A 61 21.90 3.43 0.44
N ASP A 62 21.52 3.06 1.67
CA ASP A 62 21.59 3.93 2.86
C ASP A 62 20.86 5.27 2.70
N LYS A 63 19.77 5.29 1.93
CA LYS A 63 18.98 6.50 1.64
C LYS A 63 17.79 6.72 2.56
N ILE A 64 17.51 5.78 3.46
CA ILE A 64 16.41 5.90 4.42
C ILE A 64 16.91 6.67 5.66
N PRO A 65 16.33 7.82 6.01
CA PRO A 65 16.69 8.52 7.23
C PRO A 65 16.42 7.64 8.47
N ALA A 66 17.39 7.57 9.39
CA ALA A 66 17.31 6.70 10.57
C ALA A 66 16.11 7.03 11.47
N ASP A 67 15.74 8.31 11.59
CA ASP A 67 14.59 8.76 12.37
C ASP A 67 13.24 8.35 11.76
N VAL A 68 13.20 8.12 10.44
CA VAL A 68 12.03 7.60 9.74
C VAL A 68 11.94 6.09 9.94
N LEU A 69 13.05 5.37 9.75
CA LEU A 69 13.10 3.92 9.92
C LEU A 69 12.71 3.50 11.36
N ALA A 70 13.17 4.24 12.37
CA ALA A 70 12.87 3.98 13.77
C ALA A 70 11.37 4.12 14.14
N LYS A 71 10.56 4.75 13.29
CA LYS A 71 9.11 4.95 13.50
C LYS A 71 8.26 3.85 12.86
N LEU A 72 8.86 2.98 12.05
CA LEU A 72 8.13 1.91 11.37
C LEU A 72 7.96 0.69 12.28
N PRO A 73 6.89 -0.11 12.08
CA PRO A 73 6.79 -1.42 12.72
C PRO A 73 8.02 -2.29 12.42
N PRO A 74 8.39 -3.21 13.32
CA PRO A 74 9.49 -4.13 13.08
C PRO A 74 9.19 -5.04 11.88
N ALA A 75 10.23 -5.40 11.12
CA ALA A 75 10.10 -6.14 9.86
C ALA A 75 9.35 -7.47 10.03
N GLU A 76 9.54 -8.11 11.17
CA GLU A 76 8.89 -9.36 11.56
C GLU A 76 7.36 -9.23 11.58
N SER A 77 6.82 -8.03 11.86
CA SER A 77 5.36 -7.81 11.91
C SER A 77 4.70 -7.91 10.55
N TYR A 78 5.42 -7.64 9.45
CA TYR A 78 4.87 -7.70 8.09
C TYR A 78 5.53 -8.77 7.22
N ALA A 79 6.52 -9.50 7.72
CA ALA A 79 7.14 -10.62 7.02
C ALA A 79 6.14 -11.75 6.67
N SER A 80 5.08 -11.92 7.47
CA SER A 80 4.01 -12.90 7.22
C SER A 80 2.85 -12.34 6.39
N ALA A 81 2.98 -11.13 5.83
CA ALA A 81 1.92 -10.53 5.05
C ALA A 81 1.71 -11.31 3.75
N VAL A 82 0.48 -11.69 3.49
CA VAL A 82 0.09 -12.40 2.27
C VAL A 82 -0.42 -11.38 1.26
N PHE A 83 0.10 -11.45 0.04
CA PHE A 83 -0.41 -10.71 -1.11
C PHE A 83 -1.31 -11.66 -1.91
N PRO A 84 -2.64 -11.51 -1.85
CA PRO A 84 -3.53 -12.37 -2.62
C PRO A 84 -3.26 -12.19 -4.12
N THR A 85 -3.27 -13.29 -4.86
CA THR A 85 -3.15 -13.28 -6.33
C THR A 85 -4.31 -12.51 -6.96
N LEU A 86 -4.14 -12.06 -8.20
CA LEU A 86 -5.22 -11.35 -8.92
C LEU A 86 -6.48 -12.21 -9.06
N ASP A 87 -6.33 -13.52 -9.27
CA ASP A 87 -7.46 -14.46 -9.35
C ASP A 87 -8.19 -14.60 -8.01
N GLU A 88 -7.45 -14.69 -6.90
CA GLU A 88 -8.04 -14.71 -5.55
C GLU A 88 -8.77 -13.40 -5.25
N GLN A 89 -8.17 -12.26 -5.57
CA GLN A 89 -8.81 -10.95 -5.42
C GLN A 89 -10.08 -10.84 -6.26
N GLY A 90 -10.06 -11.34 -7.50
CA GLY A 90 -11.21 -11.37 -8.39
C GLY A 90 -12.38 -12.18 -7.82
N LYS A 91 -12.10 -13.42 -7.39
CA LYS A 91 -13.10 -14.31 -6.76
C LYS A 91 -13.64 -13.72 -5.46
N ALA A 92 -12.77 -13.17 -4.62
CA ALA A 92 -13.16 -12.52 -3.37
C ALA A 92 -14.05 -11.31 -3.62
N LYS A 93 -13.69 -10.44 -4.57
CA LYS A 93 -14.49 -9.28 -4.97
C LYS A 93 -15.90 -9.69 -5.40
N GLU A 94 -16.02 -10.67 -6.30
CA GLU A 94 -17.33 -11.16 -6.75
C GLU A 94 -18.18 -11.66 -5.58
N THR A 95 -17.59 -12.49 -4.71
CA THR A 95 -18.27 -13.07 -3.55
C THR A 95 -18.72 -12.00 -2.56
N ILE A 96 -17.85 -11.05 -2.23
CA ILE A 96 -18.12 -9.97 -1.29
C ILE A 96 -19.22 -9.07 -1.86
N THR A 97 -19.06 -8.57 -3.10
CA THR A 97 -20.04 -7.67 -3.70
C THR A 97 -21.44 -8.27 -3.79
N LYS A 98 -21.57 -9.58 -4.05
CA LYS A 98 -22.88 -10.23 -4.14
C LYS A 98 -23.54 -10.48 -2.79
N ASN A 99 -22.77 -10.78 -1.75
CA ASN A 99 -23.30 -11.38 -0.53
C ASN A 99 -23.12 -10.53 0.74
N TRP A 100 -22.33 -9.46 0.69
CA TRP A 100 -21.95 -8.69 1.89
C TRP A 100 -23.16 -8.18 2.67
N ASP A 101 -24.10 -7.52 1.99
CA ASP A 101 -25.27 -6.93 2.65
C ASP A 101 -26.18 -7.98 3.28
N ALA A 102 -26.36 -9.12 2.61
CA ALA A 102 -27.19 -10.21 3.10
C ALA A 102 -26.57 -10.93 4.31
N ILE A 103 -25.24 -11.10 4.34
CA ILE A 103 -24.54 -11.85 5.39
C ILE A 103 -24.23 -10.95 6.59
N VAL A 104 -23.68 -9.76 6.34
CA VAL A 104 -23.21 -8.86 7.39
C VAL A 104 -24.36 -8.00 7.91
N GLY A 105 -25.37 -7.73 7.08
CA GLY A 105 -26.51 -6.91 7.49
C GLY A 105 -26.06 -5.50 7.85
N ALA A 106 -25.27 -4.85 6.98
CA ALA A 106 -24.75 -3.50 7.18
C ALA A 106 -25.87 -2.44 7.10
N ASN A 107 -26.83 -2.52 8.01
CA ASN A 107 -27.78 -1.45 8.30
C ASN A 107 -26.99 -0.35 9.02
N VAL A 108 -26.47 0.59 8.24
CA VAL A 108 -25.93 1.84 8.78
C VAL A 108 -27.11 2.57 9.42
N LYS A 109 -27.12 2.65 10.76
CA LYS A 109 -28.08 3.46 11.53
C LYS A 109 -27.62 4.91 11.59
#